data_AF-A0A832V4P6-F1
#
_entry.id   AF-A0A832V4P6-F1
#
_cell.length_a   1.000
_cell.length_b   1.000
_cell.length_c   1.000
_cell.angle_alpha   90.00
_cell.angle_beta   90.00
_cell.angle_gamma   90.00
#
_symmetry.space_group_name_H-M   'P 1'
#
loop_
_entity.id
_entity.type
_entity.pdbx_description
1 polymer ?
#
loop_
_entity_poly.entity_id
_entity_poly.type
_entity_poly.pdbx_seq_one_letter_code
_entity_poly.pdbx_strand_id
1 'polypeptide(L)'
;ADTGAQAILAYVGFQNYKHNQTSNASTSVSVTSSGTTTTTTTTSGGGGGAGGGGGGGSGGLSEAQKATLFGTPKVYDLVSGKDKTFPFVVGNPYAGSEMHNVSIEVTGLLSQYLRVEPKFVAKIPKDGSYPTKIIITAPAYFTEGEHELTFTIKSTVIKGVVRTKATETTKVVLRVHEISTDDAKELIGDTAGLIAKLQKAGFYSKGIEALLKKAQAGFESGDYKSVSELSKDAQQLVDNAFASDKGIKSLGPQVEGAGNLGARVSESARLLNLAKAAFARGDFNTAAERIKEAELTYLVETKGYFNFAYFIRSNFRNILLSTVAAILLSVGTYFYGTYAYLSHNLRGSQREEDILLGLMKTIQRECFEEKKMSMSEYGEAMFQYERKLNKVVQKIVELESKKANLLKFGHEDQQLKHEAARIMELIKETQKKYMEKGDLETRIYEDKMKGFTTRLGEVEERIASLEAIKAVRENKGVFGKLMIWLTKAVGEEEKE
;
A
#
# COMPACT_ATOMS: atom_id res chain seq x y z
N ALA A 1 -17.82 -12.47 -62.37
CA ALA A 1 -17.21 -11.71 -61.28
C ALA A 1 -18.24 -11.64 -60.18
N ASP A 2 -18.11 -12.51 -59.17
CA ASP A 2 -19.01 -12.51 -58.02
C ASP A 2 -18.66 -11.35 -57.10
N THR A 3 -19.58 -10.39 -56.99
CA THR A 3 -19.51 -9.33 -55.98
C THR A 3 -20.12 -9.86 -54.68
N GLY A 4 -19.27 -10.36 -53.79
CA GLY A 4 -19.65 -10.69 -52.42
C GLY A 4 -19.66 -9.45 -51.54
N ALA A 5 -20.78 -9.19 -50.85
CA ALA A 5 -20.86 -8.16 -49.81
C ALA A 5 -20.30 -8.71 -48.48
N GLN A 6 -19.34 -8.01 -47.87
CA GLN A 6 -18.89 -8.28 -46.49
C GLN A 6 -19.33 -7.15 -45.57
N ALA A 7 -19.93 -7.52 -44.42
CA ALA A 7 -20.28 -6.58 -43.37
C ALA A 7 -19.05 -6.32 -42.48
N ILE A 8 -18.71 -5.04 -42.29
CA ILE A 8 -17.64 -4.61 -41.36
C ILE A 8 -18.31 -4.15 -40.07
N LEU A 9 -18.05 -4.85 -38.97
CA LEU A 9 -18.46 -4.44 -37.62
C LEU A 9 -17.35 -3.60 -36.99
N ALA A 10 -17.59 -2.29 -36.87
CA ALA A 10 -16.70 -1.38 -36.15
C ALA A 10 -17.12 -1.30 -34.68
N TYR A 11 -16.21 -1.67 -33.77
CA TYR A 11 -16.39 -1.47 -32.33
C TYR A 11 -15.72 -0.16 -31.91
N VAL A 12 -16.49 0.78 -31.37
CA VAL A 12 -15.95 2.02 -30.81
C VAL A 12 -15.35 1.69 -29.43
N GLY A 13 -14.02 1.68 -29.34
CA GLY A 13 -13.32 1.52 -28.06
C GLY A 13 -13.36 2.82 -27.26
N PHE A 14 -14.11 2.85 -26.16
CA PHE A 14 -14.03 3.93 -25.18
C PHE A 14 -12.89 3.64 -24.19
N GLN A 15 -11.84 4.48 -24.21
CA GLN A 15 -10.82 4.56 -23.17
C GLN A 15 -11.00 5.90 -22.43
N ASN A 16 -11.09 5.84 -21.10
CA ASN A 16 -11.22 6.93 -20.11
C ASN A 16 -12.64 7.27 -19.59
N TYR A 17 -12.98 6.69 -18.44
CA TYR A 17 -13.99 7.24 -17.52
C TYR A 17 -13.32 8.14 -16.48
N LYS A 18 -13.17 9.43 -16.79
CA LYS A 18 -13.04 10.50 -15.78
C LYS A 18 -13.62 11.84 -16.28
N HIS A 19 -14.82 11.85 -16.83
CA HIS A 19 -15.80 12.96 -16.73
C HIS A 19 -16.97 12.70 -17.68
N ASN A 20 -18.18 13.01 -17.23
CA ASN A 20 -19.42 12.91 -18.00
C ASN A 20 -19.47 14.04 -19.04
N GLN A 21 -18.78 13.86 -20.18
CA GLN A 21 -18.90 14.73 -21.35
C GLN A 21 -19.40 13.91 -22.54
N THR A 22 -20.54 14.32 -23.09
CA THR A 22 -21.10 13.81 -24.34
C THR A 22 -20.30 14.37 -25.51
N SER A 23 -19.30 13.62 -26.00
CA SER A 23 -18.64 13.92 -27.27
C SER A 23 -19.17 13.01 -28.39
N ASN A 24 -19.69 13.61 -29.46
CA ASN A 24 -19.95 12.88 -30.70
C ASN A 24 -18.61 12.58 -31.40
N ALA A 25 -18.22 11.30 -31.47
CA ALA A 25 -17.11 10.85 -32.28
C ALA A 25 -17.63 10.38 -33.65
N SER A 26 -17.22 11.04 -34.75
CA SER A 26 -17.43 10.55 -36.10
C SER A 26 -16.13 9.91 -36.62
N THR A 27 -16.24 8.73 -37.22
CA THR A 27 -15.13 8.09 -37.96
C THR A 27 -15.54 8.05 -39.43
N SER A 28 -14.68 8.54 -40.32
CA SER A 28 -14.85 8.35 -41.77
C SER A 28 -14.17 7.06 -42.18
N VAL A 29 -14.92 6.16 -42.82
CA VAL A 29 -14.37 4.94 -43.44
C VAL A 29 -14.20 5.23 -44.92
N SER A 30 -12.96 5.40 -45.37
CA SER A 30 -12.64 5.42 -46.79
C SER A 30 -12.29 4.01 -47.25
N VAL A 31 -13.16 3.41 -48.07
CA VAL A 31 -12.85 2.15 -48.77
C VAL A 31 -11.95 2.50 -49.95
N THR A 32 -10.66 2.26 -49.83
CA THR A 32 -9.72 2.36 -50.95
C THR A 32 -9.79 1.06 -51.75
N SER A 33 -10.29 1.11 -52.98
CA SER A 33 -10.21 -0.04 -53.88
C SER A 33 -8.73 -0.38 -54.11
N SER A 34 -8.37 -1.65 -53.96
CA SER A 34 -7.05 -2.16 -54.32
C SER A 34 -6.70 -1.69 -55.72
N GLY A 35 -5.61 -0.95 -55.85
CA GLY A 35 -5.14 -0.43 -57.13
C GLY A 35 -4.84 -1.59 -58.05
N THR A 36 -5.65 -1.75 -59.10
CA THR A 36 -5.35 -2.60 -60.23
C THR A 36 -4.00 -2.18 -60.79
N THR A 37 -3.01 -3.08 -60.75
CA THR A 37 -1.77 -2.92 -61.51
C THR A 37 -2.12 -2.94 -62.99
N THR A 38 -2.24 -1.77 -63.61
CA THR A 38 -2.37 -1.64 -65.05
C THR A 38 -1.02 -1.94 -65.68
N THR A 39 -0.83 -3.18 -66.12
CA THR A 39 0.25 -3.52 -67.06
C THR A 39 -0.03 -2.81 -68.37
N THR A 40 0.72 -1.75 -68.67
CA THR A 40 0.69 -1.12 -70.00
C THR A 40 1.52 -1.99 -70.95
N THR A 41 0.89 -2.96 -71.61
CA THR A 41 1.46 -3.56 -72.82
C THR A 41 1.35 -2.56 -73.95
N THR A 42 2.46 -1.92 -74.31
CA THR A 42 2.60 -1.23 -75.59
C THR A 42 2.80 -2.28 -76.68
N THR A 43 1.70 -2.63 -77.36
CA THR A 43 1.75 -3.31 -78.65
C THR A 43 2.19 -2.29 -79.71
N SER A 44 3.44 -2.38 -80.17
CA SER A 44 3.88 -1.72 -81.40
C SER A 44 3.44 -2.57 -82.60
N GLY A 45 2.49 -2.03 -83.36
CA GLY A 45 2.04 -2.60 -84.63
C GLY A 45 3.15 -2.68 -85.66
N GLY A 46 3.12 -3.73 -86.46
CA GLY A 46 3.95 -3.89 -87.65
C GLY A 46 3.58 -2.85 -88.70
N GLY A 47 4.61 -2.18 -89.22
CA GLY A 47 4.56 -1.38 -90.43
C GLY A 47 5.86 -1.63 -91.19
N GLY A 48 5.75 -2.33 -92.32
CA GLY A 48 6.84 -2.49 -93.27
C GLY A 48 7.17 -1.17 -93.94
N GLY A 49 8.47 -0.90 -94.11
CA GLY A 49 8.98 0.26 -94.81
C GLY A 49 10.48 0.10 -95.01
N ALA A 50 10.87 -0.26 -96.23
CA ALA A 50 12.26 -0.38 -96.67
C ALA A 50 12.96 0.99 -96.67
N GLY A 51 14.24 1.00 -96.30
CA GLY A 51 15.10 2.17 -96.41
C GLY A 51 16.49 1.87 -95.85
N GLY A 52 17.43 1.55 -96.72
CA GLY A 52 18.82 1.23 -96.37
C GLY A 52 19.61 2.41 -95.82
N GLY A 53 20.65 2.08 -95.05
CA GLY A 53 21.65 3.04 -94.57
C GLY A 53 22.49 2.41 -93.47
N GLY A 54 23.66 1.88 -93.83
CA GLY A 54 24.62 1.28 -92.90
C GLY A 54 25.27 2.29 -91.96
N GLY A 55 25.69 1.82 -90.77
CA GLY A 55 26.52 2.60 -89.87
C GLY A 55 26.67 2.02 -88.46
N GLY A 56 27.71 1.21 -88.25
CA GLY A 56 28.47 1.11 -86.99
C GLY A 56 27.74 0.73 -85.69
N GLY A 57 27.60 -0.57 -85.44
CA GLY A 57 27.18 -1.09 -84.14
C GLY A 57 28.23 -0.87 -83.04
N SER A 58 27.82 -0.21 -81.96
CA SER A 58 28.45 -0.36 -80.64
C SER A 58 27.74 -1.51 -79.91
N GLY A 59 28.25 -2.73 -80.07
CA GLY A 59 27.80 -3.86 -79.26
C GLY A 59 28.08 -3.58 -77.79
N GLY A 60 27.03 -3.54 -76.97
CA GLY A 60 27.18 -3.46 -75.51
C GLY A 60 27.92 -4.68 -74.96
N LEU A 61 28.53 -4.54 -73.77
CA LEU A 61 29.19 -5.66 -73.10
C LEU A 61 28.21 -6.80 -72.82
N SER A 62 28.68 -8.05 -72.99
CA SER A 62 27.96 -9.25 -72.54
C SER A 62 27.84 -9.31 -71.01
N GLU A 63 26.91 -10.10 -70.48
CA GLU A 63 26.73 -10.24 -69.02
C GLU A 63 27.99 -10.73 -68.31
N ALA A 64 28.74 -11.66 -68.91
CA ALA A 64 30.02 -12.14 -68.37
C ALA A 64 31.09 -11.02 -68.30
N GLN A 65 31.08 -10.13 -69.28
CA GLN A 65 31.94 -8.95 -69.30
C GLN A 65 31.50 -7.90 -68.27
N LYS A 66 30.20 -7.72 -68.04
CA LYS A 66 29.69 -6.86 -66.98
C LYS A 66 30.03 -7.38 -65.58
N ALA A 67 29.99 -8.70 -65.36
CA ALA A 67 30.42 -9.31 -64.11
C ALA A 67 31.93 -9.14 -63.86
N THR A 68 32.73 -9.14 -64.92
CA THR A 68 34.18 -8.87 -64.83
C THR A 68 34.44 -7.38 -64.51
N LEU A 69 33.65 -6.48 -65.09
CA LEU A 69 33.76 -5.03 -64.85
C LEU A 69 33.30 -4.61 -63.45
N PHE A 70 32.19 -5.17 -62.98
CA PHE A 70 31.60 -4.90 -61.68
C PHE A 70 31.76 -6.11 -60.76
N GLY A 71 32.93 -6.22 -60.12
CA GLY A 71 33.25 -7.25 -59.13
C GLY A 71 32.58 -6.98 -57.79
N THR A 72 31.25 -6.94 -57.76
CA THR A 72 30.45 -6.62 -56.57
C THR A 72 29.28 -7.56 -56.33
N PRO A 73 28.89 -7.77 -55.06
CA PRO A 73 27.59 -8.32 -54.76
C PRO A 73 26.48 -7.37 -55.23
N LYS A 74 25.37 -7.94 -55.71
CA LYS A 74 24.18 -7.19 -56.17
C LYS A 74 23.37 -6.57 -55.01
N VAL A 75 23.66 -6.99 -53.78
CA VAL A 75 22.96 -6.58 -52.57
C VAL A 75 23.96 -6.24 -51.48
N TYR A 76 23.78 -5.09 -50.84
CA TYR A 76 24.54 -4.65 -49.67
C TYR A 76 23.62 -4.45 -48.48
N ASP A 77 23.96 -5.02 -47.32
CA ASP A 77 23.19 -4.83 -46.09
C ASP A 77 23.90 -3.79 -45.19
N LEU A 78 23.14 -2.81 -44.71
CA LEU A 78 23.59 -1.69 -43.89
C LEU A 78 22.71 -1.58 -42.65
N VAL A 79 23.31 -1.29 -41.50
CA VAL A 79 22.55 -1.00 -40.27
C VAL A 79 22.47 0.51 -40.12
N SER A 80 21.28 1.05 -39.86
CA SER A 80 21.08 2.49 -39.66
C SER A 80 21.97 3.02 -38.54
N GLY A 81 22.55 4.22 -38.71
CA GLY A 81 23.46 4.80 -37.73
C GLY A 81 24.88 4.20 -37.67
N LYS A 82 25.19 3.14 -38.43
CA LYS A 82 26.51 2.49 -38.44
C LYS A 82 27.19 2.64 -39.80
N ASP A 83 28.39 3.23 -39.80
CA ASP A 83 29.22 3.34 -40.99
C ASP A 83 29.72 1.96 -41.44
N LYS A 84 29.75 1.72 -42.76
CA LYS A 84 30.19 0.45 -43.32
C LYS A 84 31.02 0.64 -44.58
N THR A 85 32.06 -0.18 -44.72
CA THR A 85 32.93 -0.19 -45.90
C THR A 85 32.75 -1.51 -46.65
N PHE A 86 32.46 -1.41 -47.95
CA PHE A 86 32.30 -2.56 -48.83
C PHE A 86 33.47 -2.64 -49.84
N PRO A 87 34.06 -3.82 -50.05
CA PRO A 87 35.04 -4.01 -51.11
C PRO A 87 34.37 -3.98 -52.49
N PHE A 88 34.94 -3.22 -53.43
CA PHE A 88 34.47 -3.05 -54.81
C PHE A 88 35.63 -3.31 -55.76
N VAL A 89 35.57 -4.31 -56.64
CA VAL A 89 36.67 -4.57 -57.58
C VAL A 89 36.24 -4.17 -58.98
N VAL A 90 37.06 -3.35 -59.65
CA VAL A 90 36.86 -3.00 -61.07
C VAL A 90 37.80 -3.82 -61.92
N GLY A 91 37.27 -4.77 -62.68
CA GLY A 91 38.05 -5.55 -63.65
C GLY A 91 38.00 -4.96 -65.05
N ASN A 92 38.97 -5.34 -65.89
CA ASN A 92 38.99 -4.99 -67.30
C ASN A 92 38.35 -6.09 -68.17
N PRO A 93 37.13 -5.89 -68.71
CA PRO A 93 36.44 -6.92 -69.49
C PRO A 93 36.87 -6.97 -70.97
N TYR A 94 37.77 -6.08 -71.41
CA TYR A 94 38.15 -5.92 -72.82
C TYR A 94 39.43 -6.70 -73.13
N ALA A 95 39.26 -7.94 -73.60
CA ALA A 95 40.36 -8.84 -73.94
C ALA A 95 41.41 -8.15 -74.86
N GLY A 96 42.68 -8.21 -74.44
CA GLY A 96 43.82 -7.63 -75.16
C GLY A 96 43.92 -6.10 -75.15
N SER A 97 43.07 -5.39 -74.40
CA SER A 97 42.98 -3.92 -74.34
C SER A 97 43.29 -3.39 -72.94
N GLU A 98 43.77 -2.14 -72.84
CA GLU A 98 44.00 -1.47 -71.56
C GLU A 98 42.87 -0.47 -71.26
N MET A 99 42.47 -0.33 -69.99
CA MET A 99 41.54 0.72 -69.56
C MET A 99 42.32 1.86 -68.93
N HIS A 100 42.12 3.07 -69.44
CA HIS A 100 42.72 4.31 -68.93
C HIS A 100 41.63 5.26 -68.44
N ASN A 101 42.00 6.14 -67.50
CA ASN A 101 41.12 7.18 -66.95
C ASN A 101 39.78 6.62 -66.44
N VAL A 102 39.85 5.59 -65.59
CA VAL A 102 38.67 4.93 -65.05
C VAL A 102 38.09 5.79 -63.93
N SER A 103 36.86 6.26 -64.10
CA SER A 103 36.11 7.04 -63.12
C SER A 103 34.89 6.25 -62.66
N ILE A 104 34.68 6.18 -61.34
CA ILE A 104 33.58 5.44 -60.72
C ILE A 104 32.65 6.45 -60.05
N GLU A 105 31.38 6.45 -60.46
CA GLU A 105 30.32 7.31 -59.94
C GLU A 105 29.19 6.45 -59.37
N VAL A 106 28.60 6.90 -58.27
CA VAL A 106 27.44 6.26 -57.64
C VAL A 106 26.30 7.27 -57.61
N THR A 107 25.16 6.90 -58.17
CA THR A 107 23.96 7.74 -58.22
C THR A 107 22.75 6.95 -57.71
N GLY A 108 21.73 7.64 -57.21
CA GLY A 108 20.54 7.01 -56.64
C GLY A 108 20.14 7.59 -55.28
N LEU A 109 19.07 7.05 -54.71
CA LEU A 109 18.60 7.41 -53.37
C LEU A 109 19.71 7.06 -52.37
N LEU A 110 20.05 7.99 -51.48
CA LEU A 110 21.16 7.89 -50.51
C LEU A 110 22.59 8.05 -51.07
N SER A 111 22.80 8.28 -52.37
CA SER A 111 24.14 8.47 -52.96
C SER A 111 25.00 9.57 -52.30
N GLN A 112 24.37 10.58 -51.70
CA GLN A 112 25.05 11.63 -50.92
C GLN A 112 25.82 11.13 -49.69
N TYR A 113 25.48 9.93 -49.21
CA TYR A 113 26.09 9.27 -48.07
C TYR A 113 27.13 8.21 -48.48
N LEU A 114 27.34 8.03 -49.79
CA LEU A 114 28.29 7.07 -50.33
C LEU A 114 29.51 7.78 -50.91
N ARG A 115 30.69 7.22 -50.63
CA ARG A 115 31.96 7.68 -51.18
C ARG A 115 32.77 6.51 -51.71
N VAL A 116 33.28 6.65 -52.93
CA VAL A 116 34.16 5.66 -53.57
C VAL A 116 35.61 6.08 -53.42
N GLU A 117 36.49 5.17 -53.01
CA GLU A 117 37.92 5.42 -52.84
C GLU A 117 38.79 4.31 -53.47
N PRO A 118 39.64 4.63 -54.46
CA PRO A 118 39.78 5.92 -55.14
C PRO A 118 38.66 6.17 -56.17
N LYS A 119 38.26 7.44 -56.36
CA LYS A 119 37.29 7.83 -57.41
C LYS A 119 37.86 7.71 -58.82
N PHE A 120 39.18 7.77 -58.94
CA PHE A 120 39.91 7.78 -60.21
C PHE A 120 41.04 6.75 -60.18
N VAL A 121 41.09 5.92 -61.21
CA VAL A 121 42.17 4.96 -61.45
C VAL A 121 42.81 5.26 -62.80
N ALA A 122 44.10 5.58 -62.78
CA ALA A 122 44.83 6.04 -63.97
C ALA A 122 44.88 4.96 -65.07
N LYS A 123 45.17 3.71 -64.69
CA LYS A 123 45.34 2.59 -65.62
C LYS A 123 44.96 1.26 -64.97
N ILE A 124 44.20 0.45 -65.69
CA ILE A 124 44.00 -0.98 -65.39
C ILE A 124 44.61 -1.78 -66.55
N PRO A 125 45.60 -2.65 -66.27
CA PRO A 125 46.29 -3.42 -67.31
C PRO A 125 45.36 -4.43 -67.99
N LYS A 126 45.86 -5.04 -69.07
CA LYS A 126 45.15 -6.12 -69.79
C LYS A 126 44.86 -7.26 -68.80
N ASP A 127 43.62 -7.73 -68.80
CA ASP A 127 43.12 -8.81 -67.94
C ASP A 127 43.34 -8.56 -66.41
N GLY A 128 43.60 -7.30 -66.03
CA GLY A 128 43.82 -6.88 -64.65
C GLY A 128 42.56 -6.35 -63.98
N SER A 129 42.65 -6.18 -62.66
CA SER A 129 41.61 -5.56 -61.85
C SER A 129 42.21 -4.59 -60.84
N TYR A 130 41.39 -3.66 -60.35
CA TYR A 130 41.79 -2.68 -59.35
C TYR A 130 40.83 -2.72 -58.15
N PRO A 131 41.34 -2.89 -56.92
CA PRO A 131 40.51 -2.87 -55.72
C PRO A 131 40.15 -1.43 -55.33
N THR A 132 38.88 -1.21 -55.06
CA THR A 132 38.27 0.05 -54.65
C THR A 132 37.43 -0.22 -53.40
N LYS A 133 37.15 0.82 -52.61
CA LYS A 133 36.29 0.76 -51.44
C LYS A 133 35.08 1.66 -51.63
N ILE A 134 33.91 1.17 -51.24
CA ILE A 134 32.70 1.98 -51.09
C ILE A 134 32.49 2.20 -49.60
N ILE A 135 32.55 3.45 -49.16
CA ILE A 135 32.32 3.86 -47.77
C ILE A 135 30.91 4.44 -47.72
N ILE A 136 30.07 3.92 -46.84
CA ILE A 136 28.73 4.44 -46.57
C ILE A 136 28.71 5.04 -45.16
N THR A 137 28.36 6.32 -45.05
CA THR A 137 28.16 7.01 -43.77
C THR A 137 26.66 7.09 -43.49
N ALA A 138 26.15 6.18 -42.65
CA ALA A 138 24.72 5.96 -42.47
C ALA A 138 24.18 6.75 -41.26
N PRO A 139 23.44 7.86 -41.43
CA PRO A 139 22.81 8.53 -40.31
C PRO A 139 21.72 7.66 -39.64
N ALA A 140 21.48 7.93 -38.36
CA ALA A 140 20.56 7.16 -37.52
C ALA A 140 19.07 7.25 -37.94
N TYR A 141 18.69 8.29 -38.69
CA TYR A 141 17.32 8.48 -39.18
C TYR A 141 17.04 7.76 -40.51
N PHE A 142 17.94 6.90 -40.98
CA PHE A 142 17.71 6.12 -42.19
C PHE A 142 16.48 5.21 -42.04
N THR A 143 15.55 5.37 -42.98
CA THR A 143 14.34 4.56 -43.06
C THR A 143 14.68 3.16 -43.58
N GLU A 144 14.22 2.14 -42.85
CA GLU A 144 14.30 0.74 -43.26
C GLU A 144 13.70 0.53 -44.65
N GLY A 145 14.36 -0.30 -45.45
CA GLY A 145 13.89 -0.64 -46.79
C GLY A 145 14.99 -0.93 -47.79
N GLU A 146 14.56 -1.29 -49.00
CA GLU A 146 15.43 -1.54 -50.15
C GLU A 146 15.57 -0.27 -50.98
N HIS A 147 16.81 0.16 -51.21
CA HIS A 147 17.14 1.35 -51.99
C HIS A 147 17.98 0.97 -53.21
N GLU A 148 17.55 1.38 -54.41
CA GLU A 148 18.33 1.13 -55.63
C GLU A 148 19.45 2.17 -55.79
N LEU A 149 20.68 1.68 -55.97
CA LEU A 149 21.87 2.44 -56.33
C LEU A 149 22.33 2.07 -57.73
N THR A 150 22.78 3.05 -58.51
CA THR A 150 23.35 2.85 -59.84
C THR A 150 24.83 3.20 -59.82
N PHE A 151 25.67 2.22 -60.12
CA PHE A 151 27.11 2.41 -60.29
C PHE A 151 27.40 2.66 -61.77
N THR A 152 28.13 3.73 -62.07
CA THR A 152 28.54 4.10 -63.41
C THR A 152 30.06 4.10 -63.50
N ILE A 153 30.62 3.31 -64.41
CA ILE A 153 32.06 3.28 -64.70
C ILE A 153 32.28 3.91 -66.07
N LYS A 154 33.07 4.99 -66.11
CA LYS A 154 33.52 5.66 -67.33
C LYS A 154 35.00 5.36 -67.53
N SER A 155 35.39 4.97 -68.74
CA SER A 155 36.79 4.66 -69.05
C SER A 155 37.13 4.92 -70.52
N THR A 156 38.42 4.98 -70.83
CA THR A 156 38.94 4.99 -72.19
C THR A 156 39.66 3.66 -72.46
N VAL A 157 39.11 2.85 -73.35
CA VAL A 157 39.68 1.56 -73.75
C VAL A 157 40.66 1.79 -74.89
N ILE A 158 41.89 1.29 -74.73
CA ILE A 158 42.96 1.39 -75.72
C ILE A 158 43.30 -0.01 -76.24
N LYS A 159 43.09 -0.21 -77.54
CA LYS A 159 43.47 -1.45 -78.25
C LYS A 159 44.33 -1.08 -79.46
N GLY A 160 45.65 -1.14 -79.29
CA GLY A 160 46.60 -0.64 -80.30
C GLY A 160 46.55 0.88 -80.41
N VAL A 161 46.21 1.42 -81.60
CA VAL A 161 46.12 2.87 -81.87
C VAL A 161 44.70 3.41 -81.62
N VAL A 162 43.69 2.54 -81.53
CA VAL A 162 42.29 2.93 -81.38
C VAL A 162 41.98 3.24 -79.91
N ARG A 163 41.36 4.40 -79.68
CA ARG A 163 40.87 4.85 -78.37
C ARG A 163 39.35 4.95 -78.40
N THR A 164 38.68 4.17 -77.57
CA THR A 164 37.21 4.16 -77.48
C THR A 164 36.79 4.55 -76.08
N LYS A 165 35.84 5.48 -75.95
CA LYS A 165 35.22 5.78 -74.66
C LYS A 165 34.19 4.69 -74.35
N ALA A 166 34.26 4.14 -73.15
CA ALA A 166 33.31 3.16 -72.64
C ALA A 166 32.60 3.71 -71.41
N THR A 167 31.28 3.55 -71.35
CA THR A 167 30.45 3.89 -70.19
C THR A 167 29.52 2.72 -69.93
N GLU A 168 29.59 2.17 -68.74
CA GLU A 168 28.79 1.02 -68.34
C GLU A 168 28.14 1.31 -66.99
N THR A 169 26.92 0.82 -66.82
CA THR A 169 26.12 1.00 -65.61
C THR A 169 25.62 -0.32 -65.07
N THR A 170 25.53 -0.42 -63.74
CA THR A 170 24.91 -1.54 -63.06
C THR A 170 24.04 -1.07 -61.90
N LYS A 171 22.98 -1.81 -61.61
CA LYS A 171 22.08 -1.57 -60.48
C LYS A 171 22.44 -2.48 -59.31
N VAL A 172 22.42 -1.92 -58.11
CA VAL A 172 22.70 -2.60 -56.85
C VAL A 172 21.64 -2.20 -55.84
N VAL A 173 21.20 -3.14 -55.01
CA VAL A 173 20.23 -2.88 -53.94
C VAL A 173 20.96 -2.69 -52.62
N LEU A 174 20.70 -1.59 -51.93
CA LEU A 174 21.12 -1.34 -50.56
C LEU A 174 19.94 -1.62 -49.63
N ARG A 175 20.05 -2.66 -48.79
CA ARG A 175 19.10 -2.94 -47.72
C ARG A 175 19.55 -2.25 -46.45
N VAL A 176 18.69 -1.39 -45.93
CA VAL A 176 18.93 -0.73 -44.65
C VAL A 176 18.05 -1.39 -43.60
N HIS A 177 18.67 -1.89 -42.53
CA HIS A 177 18.00 -2.48 -41.37
C HIS A 177 18.21 -1.59 -40.13
N GLU A 178 17.20 -1.48 -39.27
CA GLU A 178 17.36 -0.81 -37.97
C GLU A 178 18.22 -1.64 -36.99
N ILE A 179 18.18 -2.97 -37.12
CA ILE A 179 18.83 -3.92 -36.21
C ILE A 179 19.71 -4.86 -37.02
N SER A 180 20.87 -5.23 -36.49
CA SER A 180 21.76 -6.15 -37.18
C SER A 180 21.22 -7.59 -37.13
N THR A 181 21.59 -8.40 -38.11
CA THR A 181 21.23 -9.83 -38.13
C THR A 181 21.74 -10.58 -36.90
N ASP A 182 22.91 -10.20 -36.37
CA ASP A 182 23.48 -10.82 -35.17
C ASP A 182 22.67 -10.45 -33.92
N ASP A 183 22.32 -9.17 -33.75
CA ASP A 183 21.48 -8.70 -32.64
C ASP A 183 20.09 -9.35 -32.69
N ALA A 184 19.49 -9.46 -33.88
CA ALA A 184 18.20 -10.11 -34.07
C ALA A 184 18.25 -11.62 -33.71
N LYS A 185 19.38 -12.29 -33.98
CA LYS A 185 19.59 -13.68 -33.60
C LYS A 185 19.77 -13.84 -32.09
N GLU A 186 20.47 -12.90 -31.45
CA GLU A 186 20.61 -12.86 -29.99
C GLU A 186 19.24 -12.70 -29.31
N LEU A 187 18.40 -11.77 -29.80
CA LEU A 187 17.04 -11.56 -29.29
C LEU A 187 16.14 -12.81 -29.36
N ILE A 188 16.27 -13.61 -30.42
CA ILE A 188 15.58 -14.90 -30.53
C ILE A 188 16.08 -15.88 -29.46
N GLY A 189 17.39 -15.93 -29.23
CA GLY A 189 18.01 -16.74 -28.18
C GLY A 189 17.53 -16.34 -26.78
N ASP A 190 17.52 -15.03 -26.49
CA ASP A 190 17.04 -14.48 -25.23
C ASP A 190 15.56 -14.81 -25.00
N THR A 191 14.73 -14.64 -26.04
CA THR A 191 13.30 -14.97 -25.99
C THR A 191 13.07 -16.47 -25.73
N ALA A 192 13.90 -17.35 -26.29
CA ALA A 192 13.87 -18.77 -25.94
C ALA A 192 14.27 -19.02 -24.47
N GLY A 193 15.25 -18.27 -23.96
CA GLY A 193 15.64 -18.29 -22.54
C GLY A 193 14.50 -17.85 -21.61
N LEU A 194 13.66 -16.90 -22.02
CA LEU A 194 12.48 -16.47 -21.27
C LEU A 194 11.44 -17.59 -21.09
N ILE A 195 11.23 -18.42 -22.12
CA ILE A 195 10.33 -19.58 -22.06
C ILE A 195 10.81 -20.56 -20.98
N ALA A 196 12.12 -20.85 -20.95
CA ALA A 196 12.70 -21.72 -19.94
C ALA A 196 12.52 -21.16 -18.51
N LYS A 197 12.63 -19.84 -18.33
CA LYS A 197 12.36 -19.19 -17.04
C LYS A 197 10.90 -19.40 -16.59
N LEU A 198 9.93 -19.22 -17.49
CA LEU A 198 8.50 -19.45 -17.17
C LEU A 198 8.20 -20.91 -16.85
N GLN A 199 8.73 -21.84 -17.65
CA GLN A 199 8.53 -23.27 -17.43
C GLN A 199 9.12 -23.74 -16.10
N LYS A 200 10.32 -23.24 -15.73
CA LYS A 200 10.92 -23.53 -14.42
C LYS A 200 10.09 -23.00 -13.25
N ALA A 201 9.40 -21.88 -13.44
CA ALA A 201 8.47 -21.32 -12.47
C ALA A 201 7.08 -22.01 -12.47
N GLY A 202 6.81 -22.91 -13.42
CA GLY A 202 5.52 -23.57 -13.58
C GLY A 202 4.44 -22.68 -14.19
N PHE A 203 4.81 -21.61 -14.89
CA PHE A 203 3.88 -20.65 -15.49
C PHE A 203 3.49 -21.06 -16.91
N TYR A 204 2.37 -20.53 -17.40
CA TYR A 204 1.90 -20.75 -18.77
C TYR A 204 2.87 -20.16 -19.80
N SER A 205 3.42 -20.97 -20.71
CA SER A 205 4.45 -20.55 -21.67
C SER A 205 3.96 -20.40 -23.11
N LYS A 206 2.79 -20.95 -23.47
CA LYS A 206 2.36 -21.02 -24.89
C LYS A 206 2.20 -19.66 -25.57
N GLY A 207 1.86 -18.61 -24.82
CA GLY A 207 1.77 -17.25 -25.34
C GLY A 207 3.12 -16.74 -25.86
N ILE A 208 4.18 -16.95 -25.07
CA ILE A 208 5.55 -16.58 -25.45
C ILE A 208 6.07 -17.49 -26.57
N GLU A 209 5.75 -18.79 -26.54
CA GLU A 209 6.10 -19.72 -27.63
C GLU A 209 5.52 -19.27 -28.98
N ALA A 210 4.30 -18.72 -28.99
CA ALA A 210 3.69 -18.16 -30.19
C ALA A 210 4.42 -16.88 -30.67
N LEU A 211 4.86 -16.01 -29.75
CA LEU A 211 5.66 -14.83 -30.09
C LEU A 211 7.03 -15.22 -30.65
N LEU A 212 7.70 -16.21 -30.04
CA LEU A 212 8.99 -16.73 -30.52
C LEU A 212 8.86 -17.27 -31.96
N LYS A 213 7.80 -18.03 -32.26
CA LYS A 213 7.56 -18.53 -33.62
C LYS A 213 7.35 -17.39 -34.63
N LYS A 214 6.63 -16.34 -34.25
CA LYS A 214 6.46 -15.14 -35.10
C LYS A 214 7.79 -14.41 -35.31
N ALA A 215 8.61 -14.29 -34.26
CA ALA A 215 9.93 -13.67 -34.35
C ALA A 215 10.87 -14.50 -35.25
N GLN A 216 10.83 -15.83 -35.16
CA GLN A 216 11.58 -16.70 -36.07
C GLN A 216 11.16 -16.52 -37.53
N ALA A 217 9.86 -16.44 -37.80
CA ALA A 217 9.35 -16.16 -39.15
C ALA A 217 9.77 -14.76 -39.66
N GLY A 218 9.73 -13.73 -38.80
CA GLY A 218 10.20 -12.38 -39.13
C GLY A 218 11.70 -12.34 -39.44
N PHE A 219 12.50 -13.13 -38.72
CA PHE A 219 13.93 -13.28 -38.99
C PHE A 219 14.21 -13.94 -40.35
N GLU A 220 13.45 -14.98 -40.70
CA GLU A 220 13.55 -15.66 -41.99
C GLU A 220 13.14 -14.74 -43.16
N SER A 221 12.17 -13.84 -42.95
CA SER A 221 11.76 -12.86 -43.95
C SER A 221 12.64 -11.61 -44.00
N GLY A 222 13.63 -11.47 -43.11
CA GLY A 222 14.51 -10.30 -43.04
C GLY A 222 13.90 -9.07 -42.36
N ASP A 223 12.75 -9.21 -41.70
CA ASP A 223 12.07 -8.16 -40.92
C ASP A 223 12.58 -8.18 -39.48
N TYR A 224 13.79 -7.65 -39.27
CA TYR A 224 14.46 -7.64 -37.96
C TYR A 224 13.81 -6.69 -36.96
N LYS A 225 13.05 -5.69 -37.43
CA LYS A 225 12.27 -4.80 -36.58
C LYS A 225 11.18 -5.56 -35.84
N SER A 226 10.41 -6.37 -36.57
CA SER A 226 9.37 -7.23 -35.97
C SER A 226 9.96 -8.18 -34.92
N VAL A 227 11.17 -8.71 -35.14
CA VAL A 227 11.88 -9.58 -34.18
C VAL A 227 12.10 -8.85 -32.85
N SER A 228 12.57 -7.60 -32.91
CA SER A 228 12.81 -6.80 -31.71
C SER A 228 11.52 -6.42 -30.98
N GLU A 229 10.48 -6.01 -31.69
CA GLU A 229 9.18 -5.67 -31.09
C GLU A 229 8.58 -6.89 -30.39
N LEU A 230 8.53 -8.04 -31.06
CA LEU A 230 8.02 -9.29 -30.50
C LEU A 230 8.85 -9.78 -29.29
N SER A 231 10.17 -9.59 -29.32
CA SER A 231 11.06 -9.95 -28.20
C SER A 231 10.84 -9.03 -27.00
N LYS A 232 10.60 -7.72 -27.21
CA LYS A 232 10.24 -6.78 -26.15
C LYS A 232 8.87 -7.11 -25.54
N ASP A 233 7.89 -7.43 -26.38
CA ASP A 233 6.56 -7.88 -25.92
C ASP A 233 6.66 -9.15 -25.08
N ALA A 234 7.49 -10.11 -25.50
CA ALA A 234 7.76 -11.33 -24.75
C ALA A 234 8.41 -11.04 -23.39
N GLN A 235 9.40 -10.16 -23.35
CA GLN A 235 10.04 -9.71 -22.11
C GLN A 235 9.02 -9.06 -21.16
N GLN A 236 8.21 -8.13 -21.66
CA GLN A 236 7.20 -7.44 -20.86
C GLN A 236 6.14 -8.41 -20.30
N LEU A 237 5.70 -9.39 -21.09
CA LEU A 237 4.78 -10.43 -20.63
C LEU A 237 5.37 -11.28 -19.51
N VAL A 238 6.65 -11.63 -19.61
CA VAL A 238 7.36 -12.39 -18.58
C VAL A 238 7.50 -11.58 -17.30
N ASP A 239 7.87 -10.30 -17.41
CA ASP A 239 7.96 -9.39 -16.26
C ASP A 239 6.60 -9.26 -15.57
N ASN A 240 5.52 -9.11 -16.34
CA ASN A 240 4.15 -9.08 -15.83
C ASN A 240 3.75 -10.42 -15.17
N ALA A 241 4.21 -11.56 -15.68
CA ALA A 241 3.97 -12.86 -15.05
C ALA A 241 4.61 -12.91 -13.66
N PHE A 242 5.90 -12.59 -13.54
CA PHE A 242 6.59 -12.59 -12.24
C PHE A 242 6.04 -11.54 -11.27
N ALA A 243 5.68 -10.35 -11.75
CA ALA A 243 5.04 -9.32 -10.94
C ALA A 243 3.66 -9.79 -10.41
N SER A 244 2.86 -10.42 -11.27
CA SER A 244 1.54 -10.95 -10.91
C SER A 244 1.65 -12.09 -9.90
N ASP A 245 2.56 -13.04 -10.08
CA ASP A 245 2.79 -14.14 -9.14
C ASP A 245 3.20 -13.61 -7.75
N LYS A 246 4.13 -12.64 -7.73
CA LYS A 246 4.53 -11.98 -6.49
C LYS A 246 3.32 -11.32 -5.80
N GLY A 247 2.52 -10.56 -6.55
CA GLY A 247 1.33 -9.89 -6.04
C GLY A 247 0.27 -10.86 -5.53
N ILE A 248 0.03 -11.97 -6.24
CA ILE A 248 -0.90 -13.03 -5.80
C ILE A 248 -0.44 -13.63 -4.46
N LYS A 249 0.87 -13.91 -4.33
CA LYS A 249 1.47 -14.50 -3.12
C LYS A 249 1.48 -13.53 -1.93
N SER A 250 1.65 -12.23 -2.16
CA SER A 250 1.64 -11.23 -1.09
C SER A 250 0.22 -10.82 -0.66
N LEU A 251 -0.67 -10.59 -1.62
CA LEU A 251 -2.02 -10.08 -1.36
C LEU A 251 -2.97 -11.18 -0.86
N GLY A 252 -2.80 -12.42 -1.30
CA GLY A 252 -3.65 -13.55 -0.89
C GLY A 252 -3.77 -13.71 0.63
N PRO A 253 -2.65 -13.88 1.36
CA PRO A 253 -2.66 -13.99 2.81
C PRO A 253 -3.21 -12.74 3.52
N GLN A 254 -3.01 -11.56 2.94
CA GLN A 254 -3.51 -10.30 3.51
C GLN A 254 -5.03 -10.19 3.41
N VAL A 255 -5.59 -10.56 2.26
CA VAL A 255 -7.04 -10.59 2.04
C VAL A 255 -7.68 -11.67 2.91
N GLU A 256 -7.11 -12.87 2.97
CA GLU A 256 -7.64 -13.96 3.80
C GLU A 256 -7.56 -13.61 5.30
N GLY A 257 -6.42 -13.08 5.75
CA GLY A 257 -6.23 -12.60 7.10
C GLY A 257 -7.25 -11.52 7.46
N ALA A 258 -7.41 -10.50 6.63
CA ALA A 258 -8.40 -9.44 6.86
C ALA A 258 -9.84 -9.98 6.90
N GLY A 259 -10.19 -10.92 6.02
CA GLY A 259 -11.49 -11.60 6.03
C GLY A 259 -11.74 -12.38 7.33
N ASN A 260 -10.74 -13.12 7.80
CA ASN A 260 -10.80 -13.85 9.08
C ASN A 260 -10.91 -12.91 10.29
N LEU A 261 -10.39 -11.69 10.18
CA LEU A 261 -10.57 -10.61 11.16
C LEU A 261 -11.94 -9.91 11.05
N GLY A 262 -12.79 -10.33 10.12
CA GLY A 262 -14.14 -9.79 9.89
C GLY A 262 -14.19 -8.58 8.95
N ALA A 263 -13.05 -8.15 8.39
CA ALA A 263 -13.03 -7.02 7.46
C ALA A 263 -13.79 -7.38 6.18
N ARG A 264 -14.54 -6.41 5.65
CA ARG A 264 -15.27 -6.60 4.40
C ARG A 264 -14.31 -6.41 3.22
N VAL A 265 -13.61 -7.48 2.87
CA VAL A 265 -12.64 -7.52 1.77
C VAL A 265 -13.20 -8.23 0.52
N SER A 266 -14.50 -8.08 0.28
CA SER A 266 -15.21 -8.83 -0.76
C SER A 266 -14.75 -8.45 -2.17
N GLU A 267 -14.50 -7.16 -2.42
CA GLU A 267 -14.07 -6.71 -3.75
C GLU A 267 -12.60 -7.06 -3.98
N SER A 268 -11.73 -6.89 -2.98
CA SER A 268 -10.34 -7.32 -3.06
C SER A 268 -10.20 -8.81 -3.35
N ALA A 269 -11.00 -9.64 -2.66
CA ALA A 269 -11.03 -11.09 -2.91
C ALA A 269 -11.51 -11.41 -4.33
N ARG A 270 -12.55 -10.71 -4.82
CA ARG A 270 -13.05 -10.87 -6.19
C ARG A 270 -11.98 -10.54 -7.23
N LEU A 271 -11.34 -9.37 -7.10
CA LEU A 271 -10.29 -8.92 -8.02
C LEU A 271 -9.07 -9.85 -7.99
N LEU A 272 -8.66 -10.31 -6.81
CA LEU A 272 -7.59 -11.29 -6.67
C LEU A 272 -7.93 -12.62 -7.36
N ASN A 273 -9.18 -13.09 -7.26
CA ASN A 273 -9.61 -14.30 -7.97
C ASN A 273 -9.65 -14.11 -9.49
N LEU A 274 -10.07 -12.95 -9.97
CA LEU A 274 -9.98 -12.61 -11.40
C LEU A 274 -8.53 -12.59 -11.89
N ALA A 275 -7.62 -12.01 -11.10
CA ALA A 275 -6.20 -12.01 -11.39
C ALA A 275 -5.63 -13.44 -11.46
N LYS A 276 -5.94 -14.30 -10.47
CA LYS A 276 -5.54 -15.71 -10.46
C LYS A 276 -6.05 -16.46 -11.69
N ALA A 277 -7.31 -16.22 -12.10
CA ALA A 277 -7.90 -16.84 -13.28
C ALA A 277 -7.23 -16.37 -14.59
N ALA A 278 -6.93 -15.07 -14.72
CA ALA A 278 -6.20 -14.53 -15.85
C ALA A 278 -4.77 -15.08 -15.91
N PHE A 279 -4.08 -15.11 -14.77
CA PHE A 279 -2.73 -15.67 -14.61
C PHE A 279 -2.65 -17.14 -15.03
N ALA A 280 -3.61 -17.96 -14.56
CA ALA A 280 -3.67 -19.38 -14.91
C ALA A 280 -3.88 -19.64 -16.42
N ARG A 281 -4.51 -18.70 -17.13
CA ARG A 281 -4.69 -18.76 -18.59
C ARG A 281 -3.52 -18.15 -19.38
N GLY A 282 -2.52 -17.59 -18.71
CA GLY A 282 -1.38 -16.92 -19.34
C GLY A 282 -1.67 -15.49 -19.82
N ASP A 283 -2.80 -14.89 -19.42
CA ASP A 283 -3.09 -13.48 -19.68
C ASP A 283 -2.45 -12.62 -18.58
N PHE A 284 -1.12 -12.48 -18.68
CA PHE A 284 -0.31 -11.84 -17.64
C PHE A 284 -0.52 -10.31 -17.57
N ASN A 285 -0.91 -9.68 -18.68
CA ASN A 285 -1.23 -8.25 -18.69
C ASN A 285 -2.48 -7.97 -17.84
N THR A 286 -3.57 -8.68 -18.12
CA THR A 286 -4.80 -8.55 -17.33
C THR A 286 -4.56 -8.97 -15.88
N ALA A 287 -3.78 -10.02 -15.63
CA ALA A 287 -3.44 -10.43 -14.26
C ALA A 287 -2.73 -9.31 -13.50
N ALA A 288 -1.73 -8.66 -14.09
CA ALA A 288 -0.97 -7.59 -13.47
C ALA A 288 -1.84 -6.37 -13.16
N GLU A 289 -2.75 -5.99 -14.06
CA GLU A 289 -3.71 -4.92 -13.84
C GLU A 289 -4.67 -5.23 -12.69
N ARG A 290 -5.27 -6.44 -12.68
CA ARG A 290 -6.19 -6.85 -11.62
C ARG A 290 -5.53 -6.97 -10.26
N ILE A 291 -4.24 -7.34 -10.20
CA ILE A 291 -3.47 -7.30 -8.95
C ILE A 291 -3.30 -5.88 -8.45
N LYS A 292 -2.91 -4.93 -9.30
CA LYS A 292 -2.78 -3.52 -8.89
C LYS A 292 -4.10 -2.94 -8.40
N GLU A 293 -5.20 -3.25 -9.09
CA GLU A 293 -6.55 -2.86 -8.66
C GLU A 293 -6.92 -3.51 -7.32
N ALA A 294 -6.61 -4.80 -7.13
CA ALA A 294 -6.87 -5.51 -5.89
C ALA A 294 -6.07 -4.93 -4.72
N GLU A 295 -4.80 -4.56 -4.92
CA GLU A 295 -3.96 -3.93 -3.90
C GLU A 295 -4.54 -2.57 -3.47
N LEU A 296 -4.90 -1.72 -4.44
CA LEU A 296 -5.52 -0.43 -4.16
C LEU A 296 -6.87 -0.58 -3.45
N THR A 297 -7.69 -1.53 -3.90
CA THR A 297 -8.99 -1.82 -3.28
C THR A 297 -8.83 -2.35 -1.87
N TYR A 298 -7.84 -3.23 -1.63
CA TYR A 298 -7.55 -3.77 -0.31
C TYR A 298 -7.16 -2.68 0.68
N LEU A 299 -6.32 -1.74 0.25
CA LEU A 299 -5.96 -0.58 1.06
C LEU A 299 -7.19 0.26 1.43
N VAL A 300 -8.15 0.42 0.50
CA VAL A 300 -9.39 1.16 0.77
C VAL A 300 -10.33 0.38 1.70
N GLU A 301 -10.52 -0.94 1.47
CA GLU A 301 -11.41 -1.79 2.26
C GLU A 301 -10.89 -2.02 3.69
N THR A 302 -9.57 -2.01 3.90
CA THR A 302 -8.97 -2.24 5.23
C THR A 302 -8.70 -0.97 6.02
N LYS A 303 -8.54 0.19 5.35
CA LYS A 303 -8.27 1.45 6.04
C LYS A 303 -9.47 1.87 6.89
N GLY A 304 -9.25 1.97 8.20
CA GLY A 304 -10.27 2.37 9.16
C GLY A 304 -11.17 1.24 9.66
N TYR A 305 -10.92 -0.01 9.25
CA TYR A 305 -11.66 -1.15 9.78
C TYR A 305 -11.14 -1.55 11.17
N PHE A 306 -11.96 -1.38 12.20
CA PHE A 306 -11.69 -1.86 13.55
C PHE A 306 -12.79 -2.84 13.99
N ASN A 307 -12.42 -4.10 14.22
CA ASN A 307 -13.34 -5.12 14.74
C ASN A 307 -13.23 -5.21 16.27
N PHE A 308 -14.21 -4.63 16.96
CA PHE A 308 -14.29 -4.65 18.42
C PHE A 308 -14.37 -6.07 18.99
N ALA A 309 -15.11 -6.98 18.35
CA ALA A 309 -15.24 -8.36 18.80
C ALA A 309 -13.91 -9.13 18.68
N TYR A 310 -13.18 -8.94 17.58
CA TYR A 310 -11.84 -9.51 17.42
C TYR A 310 -10.85 -8.91 18.42
N PHE A 311 -10.90 -7.60 18.64
CA PHE A 311 -10.06 -6.92 19.64
C PHE A 311 -10.27 -7.52 21.04
N ILE A 312 -11.53 -7.72 21.45
CA ILE A 312 -11.84 -8.36 22.73
C ILE A 312 -11.31 -9.78 22.78
N ARG A 313 -11.55 -10.61 21.75
CA ARG A 313 -11.13 -12.01 21.76
C ARG A 313 -9.60 -12.16 21.78
N SER A 314 -8.90 -11.37 20.98
CA SER A 314 -7.43 -11.40 20.92
C SER A 314 -6.78 -10.88 22.20
N ASN A 315 -7.37 -9.86 22.85
CA ASN A 315 -6.81 -9.22 24.03
C ASN A 315 -7.55 -9.56 25.33
N PHE A 316 -8.34 -10.64 25.38
CA PHE A 316 -9.24 -10.93 26.50
C PHE A 316 -8.51 -10.96 27.85
N ARG A 317 -7.29 -11.53 27.89
CA ARG A 317 -6.47 -11.58 29.11
C ARG A 317 -6.07 -10.19 29.60
N ASN A 318 -5.66 -9.31 28.68
CA ASN A 318 -5.26 -7.94 29.00
C ASN A 318 -6.46 -7.10 29.43
N ILE A 319 -7.59 -7.27 28.75
CA ILE A 319 -8.85 -6.61 29.12
C ILE A 319 -9.26 -7.06 30.51
N LEU A 320 -9.30 -8.37 30.80
CA LEU A 320 -9.64 -8.90 32.11
C LEU A 320 -8.72 -8.33 33.20
N LEU A 321 -7.41 -8.31 32.98
CA LEU A 321 -6.45 -7.76 33.92
C LEU A 321 -6.65 -6.25 34.13
N SER A 322 -6.93 -5.50 33.07
CA SER A 322 -7.25 -4.07 33.16
C SER A 322 -8.55 -3.81 33.91
N THR A 323 -9.57 -4.66 33.73
CA THR A 323 -10.84 -4.56 34.44
C THR A 323 -10.66 -4.87 35.92
N VAL A 324 -9.92 -5.92 36.27
CA VAL A 324 -9.58 -6.22 37.66
C VAL A 324 -8.79 -5.08 38.29
N ALA A 325 -7.80 -4.53 37.59
CA ALA A 325 -7.04 -3.37 38.06
C ALA A 325 -7.93 -2.14 38.27
N ALA A 326 -8.86 -1.86 37.34
CA ALA A 326 -9.82 -0.77 37.47
C ALA A 326 -10.75 -0.95 38.66
N ILE A 327 -11.22 -2.19 38.93
CA ILE A 327 -12.03 -2.50 40.11
C ILE A 327 -11.23 -2.27 41.39
N LEU A 328 -10.00 -2.80 41.48
CA LEU A 328 -9.14 -2.62 42.64
C LEU A 328 -8.81 -1.15 42.89
N LEU A 329 -8.54 -0.38 41.82
CA LEU A 329 -8.32 1.06 41.91
C LEU A 329 -9.58 1.78 42.40
N SER A 330 -10.76 1.44 41.87
CA SER A 330 -12.03 2.04 42.31
C SER A 330 -12.34 1.73 43.78
N VAL A 331 -12.06 0.51 44.23
CA VAL A 331 -12.23 0.12 45.64
C VAL A 331 -11.24 0.86 46.52
N GLY A 332 -9.97 0.95 46.10
CA GLY A 332 -8.92 1.67 46.82
C GLY A 332 -9.22 3.17 46.95
N THR A 333 -9.68 3.83 45.88
CA THR A 333 -10.05 5.24 45.90
C THR A 333 -11.27 5.50 46.77
N TYR A 334 -12.27 4.61 46.75
CA TYR A 334 -13.41 4.67 47.67
C TYR A 334 -12.99 4.59 49.13
N PHE A 335 -12.18 3.59 49.51
CA PHE A 335 -11.72 3.43 50.89
C PHE A 335 -10.84 4.58 51.35
N TYR A 336 -9.91 5.03 50.50
CA TYR A 336 -9.05 6.18 50.79
C TYR A 336 -9.88 7.46 50.98
N GLY A 337 -10.85 7.72 50.09
CA GLY A 337 -11.75 8.87 50.18
C GLY A 337 -12.58 8.88 51.47
N THR A 338 -13.21 7.75 51.80
CA THR A 338 -13.99 7.62 53.04
C THR A 338 -13.11 7.75 54.27
N TYR A 339 -11.91 7.16 54.27
CA TYR A 339 -10.96 7.30 55.38
C TYR A 339 -10.53 8.76 55.58
N ALA A 340 -10.19 9.45 54.48
CA ALA A 340 -9.80 10.86 54.50
C ALA A 340 -10.94 11.75 55.01
N TYR A 341 -12.17 11.51 54.54
CA TYR A 341 -13.37 12.21 55.00
C TYR A 341 -13.62 12.02 56.50
N LEU A 342 -13.62 10.77 56.98
CA LEU A 342 -13.79 10.46 58.41
C LEU A 342 -12.69 11.09 59.25
N SER A 343 -11.44 11.03 58.79
CA SER A 343 -10.31 11.61 59.53
C SER A 343 -10.34 13.14 59.56
N HIS A 344 -10.79 13.79 58.48
CA HIS A 344 -10.97 15.25 58.44
C HIS A 344 -12.07 15.67 59.43
N ASN A 345 -13.22 15.00 59.39
CA ASN A 345 -14.33 15.30 60.28
C ASN A 345 -14.01 15.03 61.75
N LEU A 346 -13.25 13.96 62.04
CA LEU A 346 -12.81 13.65 63.41
C LEU A 346 -11.92 14.77 63.96
N ARG A 347 -10.92 15.23 63.19
CA ARG A 347 -10.07 16.38 63.56
C ARG A 347 -10.88 17.67 63.68
N GLY A 348 -11.90 17.85 62.85
CA GLY A 348 -12.85 18.96 62.95
C GLY A 348 -13.59 18.95 64.28
N SER A 349 -14.16 17.81 64.66
CA SER A 349 -14.89 17.65 65.92
C SER A 349 -13.98 17.73 67.15
N GLN A 350 -12.75 17.20 67.12
CA GLN A 350 -11.78 17.37 68.20
C GLN A 350 -11.40 18.85 68.42
N ARG A 351 -11.19 19.62 67.33
CA ARG A 351 -10.97 21.07 67.44
C ARG A 351 -12.19 21.80 68.02
N GLU A 352 -13.39 21.37 67.64
CA GLU A 352 -14.63 21.95 68.20
C GLU A 352 -14.75 21.65 69.71
N GLU A 353 -14.39 20.43 70.14
CA GLU A 353 -14.31 20.07 71.56
C GLU A 353 -13.37 21.00 72.32
N ASP A 354 -12.14 21.20 71.82
CA ASP A 354 -11.15 22.08 72.46
C ASP A 354 -11.64 23.54 72.57
N ILE A 355 -12.31 24.05 71.52
CA ILE A 355 -12.90 25.39 71.52
C ILE A 355 -13.99 25.50 72.58
N LEU A 356 -14.89 24.51 72.68
CA LEU A 356 -15.97 24.50 73.67
C LEU A 356 -15.42 24.49 75.10
N LEU A 357 -14.41 23.66 75.37
CA LEU A 357 -13.74 23.64 76.67
C LEU A 357 -13.07 24.97 76.99
N GLY A 358 -12.46 25.63 75.99
CA GLY A 358 -11.91 26.98 76.14
C GLY A 358 -12.96 28.04 76.46
N LEU A 359 -14.12 27.99 75.79
CA LEU A 359 -15.25 28.90 76.04
C LEU A 359 -15.84 28.68 77.44
N MET A 360 -16.02 27.42 77.85
CA MET A 360 -16.50 27.08 79.19
C MET A 360 -15.57 27.65 80.28
N LYS A 361 -14.24 27.48 80.13
CA LYS A 361 -13.25 28.07 81.05
C LYS A 361 -13.31 29.59 81.08
N THR A 362 -13.49 30.22 79.92
CA THR A 362 -13.61 31.69 79.82
C THR A 362 -14.83 32.20 80.60
N ILE A 363 -15.98 31.54 80.45
CA ILE A 363 -17.22 31.92 81.14
C ILE A 363 -17.14 31.65 82.64
N GLN A 364 -16.50 30.57 83.06
CA GLN A 364 -16.17 30.34 84.47
C GLN A 364 -15.34 31.49 85.05
N ARG A 365 -14.30 31.93 84.32
CA ARG A 365 -13.47 33.07 84.72
C ARG A 365 -14.27 34.36 84.82
N GLU A 366 -15.09 34.66 83.81
CA GLU A 366 -15.91 35.87 83.76
C GLU A 366 -16.94 35.94 84.90
N CYS A 367 -17.52 34.80 85.30
CA CYS A 367 -18.50 34.73 86.38
C CYS A 367 -17.85 34.72 87.76
N PHE A 368 -16.84 33.86 88.00
CA PHE A 368 -16.29 33.63 89.35
C PHE A 368 -15.11 34.54 89.71
N GLU A 369 -14.24 34.86 88.76
CA GLU A 369 -13.06 35.71 89.00
C GLU A 369 -13.37 37.18 88.68
N GLU A 370 -13.92 37.45 87.50
CA GLU A 370 -14.14 38.83 87.01
C GLU A 370 -15.48 39.43 87.45
N LYS A 371 -16.41 38.60 87.98
CA LYS A 371 -17.76 38.99 88.45
C LYS A 371 -18.58 39.79 87.44
N LYS A 372 -18.37 39.55 86.14
CA LYS A 372 -19.02 40.28 85.03
C LYS A 372 -20.36 39.70 84.60
N MET A 373 -20.73 38.52 85.11
CA MET A 373 -21.91 37.76 84.70
C MET A 373 -22.67 37.26 85.92
N SER A 374 -24.01 37.33 85.87
CA SER A 374 -24.85 36.78 86.94
C SER A 374 -24.85 35.24 86.94
N MET A 375 -25.13 34.63 88.10
CA MET A 375 -25.20 33.17 88.22
C MET A 375 -26.25 32.53 87.30
N SER A 376 -27.33 33.26 86.97
CA SER A 376 -28.36 32.79 86.04
C SER A 376 -27.88 32.78 84.59
N GLU A 377 -27.21 33.85 84.15
CA GLU A 377 -26.62 33.94 82.81
C GLU A 377 -25.50 32.92 82.62
N TYR A 378 -24.68 32.72 83.66
CA TYR A 378 -23.67 31.67 83.71
C TYR A 378 -24.29 30.28 83.54
N GLY A 379 -25.37 29.99 84.28
CA GLY A 379 -26.08 28.70 84.20
C GLY A 379 -26.61 28.40 82.81
N GLU A 380 -27.25 29.38 82.16
CA GLU A 380 -27.80 29.23 80.81
C GLU A 380 -26.69 29.05 79.76
N ALA A 381 -25.66 29.92 79.78
CA ALA A 381 -24.57 29.83 78.82
C ALA A 381 -23.80 28.51 78.97
N MET A 382 -23.50 28.12 80.21
CA MET A 382 -22.80 26.87 80.50
C MET A 382 -23.61 25.66 80.06
N PHE A 383 -24.93 25.63 80.33
CA PHE A 383 -25.81 24.57 79.88
C PHE A 383 -25.82 24.40 78.35
N GLN A 384 -25.78 25.50 77.60
CA GLN A 384 -25.70 25.46 76.14
C GLN A 384 -24.36 24.87 75.65
N TYR A 385 -23.24 25.24 76.28
CA TYR A 385 -21.93 24.68 75.95
C TYR A 385 -21.83 23.20 76.32
N GLU A 386 -22.34 22.78 77.48
CA GLU A 386 -22.39 21.38 77.90
C GLU A 386 -23.20 20.53 76.93
N ARG A 387 -24.38 21.00 76.53
CA ARG A 387 -25.22 20.30 75.56
C ARG A 387 -24.51 20.16 74.21
N LYS A 388 -23.79 21.19 73.78
CA LYS A 388 -23.03 21.16 72.52
C LYS A 388 -21.80 20.26 72.64
N LEU A 389 -21.07 20.32 73.75
CA LEU A 389 -19.91 19.48 74.06
C LEU A 389 -20.31 18.00 74.04
N ASN A 390 -21.40 17.64 74.70
CA ASN A 390 -21.90 16.27 74.71
C ASN A 390 -22.14 15.75 73.27
N LYS A 391 -22.84 16.52 72.42
CA LYS A 391 -23.04 16.15 71.00
C LYS A 391 -21.73 15.98 70.23
N VAL A 392 -20.75 16.84 70.47
CA VAL A 392 -19.43 16.76 69.80
C VAL A 392 -18.67 15.52 70.26
N VAL A 393 -18.68 15.22 71.57
CA VAL A 393 -18.06 14.01 72.14
C VAL A 393 -18.69 12.74 71.56
N GLN A 394 -20.03 12.68 71.48
CA GLN A 394 -20.73 11.55 70.84
C GLN A 394 -20.33 11.39 69.38
N LYS A 395 -20.22 12.49 68.63
CA LYS A 395 -19.79 12.49 67.22
C LYS A 395 -18.34 12.04 67.05
N ILE A 396 -17.45 12.40 67.97
CA ILE A 396 -16.05 11.93 67.98
C ILE A 396 -16.01 10.41 68.12
N VAL A 397 -16.73 9.87 69.10
CA VAL A 397 -16.85 8.42 69.32
C VAL A 397 -17.36 7.71 68.07
N GLU A 398 -18.43 8.23 67.48
CA GLU A 398 -19.05 7.65 66.28
C GLU A 398 -18.06 7.64 65.10
N LEU A 399 -17.34 8.75 64.87
CA LEU A 399 -16.35 8.87 63.80
C LEU A 399 -15.11 7.98 64.04
N GLU A 400 -14.65 7.84 65.29
CA GLU A 400 -13.57 6.91 65.65
C GLU A 400 -13.97 5.46 65.38
N SER A 401 -15.19 5.07 65.78
CA SER A 401 -15.73 3.73 65.55
C SER A 401 -15.88 3.44 64.05
N LYS A 402 -16.51 4.35 63.29
CA LYS A 402 -16.67 4.23 61.84
C LYS A 402 -15.32 4.11 61.12
N LYS A 403 -14.31 4.88 61.56
CA LYS A 403 -12.96 4.84 60.99
C LYS A 403 -12.25 3.52 61.33
N ALA A 404 -12.36 3.04 62.57
CA ALA A 404 -11.74 1.79 63.02
C ALA A 404 -12.36 0.54 62.36
N ASN A 405 -13.64 0.62 61.98
CA ASN A 405 -14.37 -0.47 61.34
C ASN A 405 -14.47 -0.33 59.81
N LEU A 406 -13.88 0.70 59.20
CA LEU A 406 -13.98 0.97 57.75
C LEU A 406 -13.52 -0.22 56.88
N LEU A 407 -12.47 -0.93 57.31
CA LEU A 407 -11.92 -2.11 56.60
C LEU A 407 -12.43 -3.44 57.15
N LYS A 408 -13.24 -3.43 58.22
CA LYS A 408 -13.79 -4.64 58.81
C LYS A 408 -15.12 -4.97 58.13
N PHE A 409 -15.13 -6.05 57.37
CA PHE A 409 -16.34 -6.64 56.83
C PHE A 409 -17.12 -7.36 57.94
N GLY A 410 -17.73 -6.59 58.83
CA GLY A 410 -18.54 -7.09 59.95
C GLY A 410 -20.00 -6.69 59.80
N HIS A 411 -20.91 -7.57 60.26
CA HIS A 411 -22.32 -7.23 60.41
C HIS A 411 -22.49 -6.06 61.40
N GLU A 412 -23.59 -5.31 61.26
CA GLU A 412 -23.90 -4.12 62.06
C GLU A 412 -23.78 -4.38 63.58
N ASP A 413 -24.14 -5.57 64.05
CA ASP A 413 -24.01 -5.95 65.46
C ASP A 413 -22.55 -6.06 65.94
N GLN A 414 -21.63 -6.51 65.08
CA GLN A 414 -20.22 -6.56 65.41
C GLN A 414 -19.60 -5.15 65.42
N GLN A 415 -20.05 -4.27 64.53
CA GLN A 415 -19.62 -2.87 64.51
C GLN A 415 -20.06 -2.13 65.77
N LEU A 416 -21.31 -2.35 66.20
CA LEU A 416 -21.83 -1.80 67.45
C LEU A 416 -21.12 -2.35 68.69
N LYS A 417 -20.79 -3.65 68.71
CA LYS A 417 -19.98 -4.24 69.81
C LYS A 417 -18.58 -3.63 69.87
N HIS A 418 -17.95 -3.35 68.72
CA HIS A 418 -16.68 -2.63 68.68
C HIS A 418 -16.82 -1.18 69.14
N GLU A 419 -17.91 -0.50 68.79
CA GLU A 419 -18.20 0.85 69.28
C GLU A 419 -18.34 0.88 70.80
N ALA A 420 -19.11 -0.04 71.38
CA ALA A 420 -19.25 -0.17 72.84
C ALA A 420 -17.90 -0.41 73.54
N ALA A 421 -17.07 -1.31 72.99
CA ALA A 421 -15.73 -1.57 73.52
C ALA A 421 -14.83 -0.33 73.46
N ARG A 422 -14.91 0.46 72.38
CA ARG A 422 -14.14 1.70 72.23
C ARG A 422 -14.63 2.78 73.19
N ILE A 423 -15.94 2.91 73.40
CA ILE A 423 -16.51 3.82 74.40
C ILE A 423 -15.99 3.47 75.80
N MET A 424 -15.97 2.19 76.14
CA MET A 424 -15.42 1.72 77.42
C MET A 424 -13.93 2.05 77.58
N GLU A 425 -13.15 2.00 76.50
CA GLU A 425 -11.75 2.43 76.50
C GLU A 425 -11.62 3.95 76.73
N LEU A 426 -12.43 4.76 76.04
CA LEU A 426 -12.45 6.22 76.21
C LEU A 426 -12.89 6.64 77.62
N ILE A 427 -13.83 5.92 78.24
CA ILE A 427 -14.20 6.08 79.64
C ILE A 427 -12.98 5.85 80.54
N LYS A 428 -12.27 4.73 80.36
CA LYS A 428 -11.07 4.41 81.15
C LYS A 428 -9.96 5.44 80.96
N GLU A 429 -9.71 5.88 79.73
CA GLU A 429 -8.71 6.92 79.44
C GLU A 429 -9.07 8.25 80.10
N THR A 430 -10.35 8.62 80.10
CA THR A 430 -10.85 9.85 80.71
C THR A 430 -10.80 9.79 82.24
N GLN A 431 -11.18 8.64 82.83
CA GLN A 431 -11.00 8.36 84.25
C GLN A 431 -9.54 8.44 84.67
N LYS A 432 -8.63 7.88 83.88
CA LYS A 432 -7.19 7.95 84.13
C LYS A 432 -6.68 9.40 84.13
N LYS A 433 -7.10 10.20 83.15
CA LYS A 433 -6.75 11.63 83.06
C LYS A 433 -7.25 12.42 84.27
N TYR A 434 -8.45 12.10 84.77
CA TYR A 434 -9.03 12.75 85.94
C TYR A 434 -8.42 12.29 87.27
N MET A 435 -8.45 10.99 87.55
CA MET A 435 -8.13 10.41 88.86
C MET A 435 -6.62 10.21 89.10
N GLU A 436 -5.87 9.81 88.07
CA GLU A 436 -4.43 9.53 88.23
C GLU A 436 -3.57 10.75 87.91
N LYS A 437 -3.90 11.46 86.83
CA LYS A 437 -3.08 12.58 86.34
C LYS A 437 -3.51 13.94 86.86
N GLY A 438 -4.78 14.10 87.27
CA GLY A 438 -5.32 15.40 87.66
C GLY A 438 -5.39 16.42 86.52
N ASP A 439 -5.25 15.98 85.26
CA ASP A 439 -5.16 16.83 84.07
C ASP A 439 -6.55 17.29 83.58
N LEU A 440 -7.63 16.92 84.29
CA LEU A 440 -9.01 17.16 83.88
C LEU A 440 -9.81 17.79 85.02
N GLU A 441 -10.54 18.87 84.72
CA GLU A 441 -11.45 19.51 85.67
C GLU A 441 -12.67 18.62 85.95
N THR A 442 -13.17 18.63 87.19
CA THR A 442 -14.32 17.79 87.61
C THR A 442 -15.55 17.95 86.73
N ARG A 443 -15.92 19.20 86.38
CA ARG A 443 -17.07 19.45 85.51
C ARG A 443 -16.88 18.89 84.10
N ILE A 444 -15.70 19.13 83.50
CA ILE A 444 -15.34 18.61 82.18
C ILE A 444 -15.35 17.07 82.19
N TYR A 445 -14.87 16.46 83.27
CA TYR A 445 -14.93 15.02 83.45
C TYR A 445 -16.37 14.51 83.48
N GLU A 446 -17.24 15.12 84.29
CA GLU A 446 -18.66 14.76 84.40
C GLU A 446 -19.39 14.88 83.05
N ASP A 447 -19.13 15.97 82.31
CA ASP A 447 -19.75 16.19 81.00
C ASP A 447 -19.31 15.16 79.95
N LYS A 448 -18.02 14.81 79.91
CA LYS A 448 -17.51 13.76 79.03
C LYS A 448 -18.07 12.40 79.41
N MET A 449 -18.11 12.09 80.70
CA MET A 449 -18.70 10.84 81.20
C MET A 449 -20.18 10.73 80.89
N LYS A 450 -20.93 11.82 81.00
CA LYS A 450 -22.33 11.90 80.58
C LYS A 450 -22.47 11.60 79.09
N GLY A 451 -21.63 12.22 78.24
CA GLY A 451 -21.64 11.96 76.80
C GLY A 451 -21.31 10.52 76.42
N PHE A 452 -20.29 9.93 77.04
CA PHE A 452 -19.95 8.52 76.84
C PHE A 452 -21.06 7.57 77.31
N THR A 453 -21.65 7.83 78.48
CA THR A 453 -22.72 6.99 79.03
C THR A 453 -23.98 7.06 78.18
N THR A 454 -24.36 8.26 77.70
CA THR A 454 -25.47 8.42 76.76
C THR A 454 -25.22 7.64 75.47
N ARG A 455 -24.02 7.75 74.88
CA ARG A 455 -23.71 7.02 73.65
C ARG A 455 -23.65 5.51 73.86
N LEU A 456 -23.08 5.07 74.98
CA LEU A 456 -23.03 3.64 75.33
C LEU A 456 -24.43 3.07 75.45
N GLY A 457 -25.35 3.78 76.14
CA GLY A 457 -26.74 3.38 76.26
C GLY A 457 -27.45 3.25 74.90
N GLU A 458 -27.26 4.22 74.00
CA GLU A 458 -27.80 4.16 72.63
C GLU A 458 -27.25 2.95 71.83
N VAL A 459 -25.96 2.66 71.97
CA VAL A 459 -25.31 1.54 71.28
C VAL A 459 -25.78 0.20 71.84
N GLU A 460 -25.89 0.07 73.17
CA GLU A 460 -26.39 -1.14 73.84
C GLU A 460 -27.86 -1.41 73.52
N GLU A 461 -28.70 -0.37 73.45
CA GLU A 461 -30.09 -0.48 73.00
C GLU A 461 -30.18 -0.99 71.55
N ARG A 462 -29.31 -0.50 70.67
CA ARG A 462 -29.22 -1.00 69.29
C ARG A 462 -28.74 -2.44 69.23
N ILE A 463 -27.76 -2.83 70.05
CA ILE A 463 -27.32 -4.23 70.15
C ILE A 463 -28.49 -5.13 70.61
N ALA A 464 -29.19 -4.74 71.69
CA ALA A 464 -30.30 -5.49 72.23
C ALA A 464 -31.47 -5.63 71.24
N SER A 465 -31.82 -4.55 70.51
CA SER A 465 -32.86 -4.60 69.49
C SER A 465 -32.47 -5.50 68.30
N LEU A 466 -31.20 -5.47 67.86
CA LEU A 466 -30.71 -6.37 66.83
C LEU A 466 -30.69 -7.84 67.29
N GLU A 467 -30.29 -8.11 68.54
CA GLU A 467 -30.33 -9.45 69.14
C GLU A 467 -31.77 -9.96 69.29
N ALA A 468 -32.71 -9.11 69.71
CA ALA A 468 -34.14 -9.43 69.75
C ALA A 468 -34.71 -9.73 68.36
N ILE A 469 -34.35 -8.95 67.33
CA ILE A 469 -34.76 -9.19 65.93
C ILE A 469 -34.18 -10.52 65.42
N LYS A 470 -32.92 -10.83 65.72
CA LYS A 470 -32.29 -12.11 65.36
C LYS A 470 -33.01 -13.29 66.02
N ALA A 471 -33.31 -13.19 67.32
CA ALA A 471 -34.03 -14.22 68.07
C ALA A 471 -35.47 -14.45 67.55
N VAL A 472 -36.20 -13.38 67.22
CA VAL A 472 -37.54 -13.47 66.61
C VAL A 472 -37.48 -14.08 65.21
N ARG A 473 -36.42 -13.80 64.44
CA ARG A 473 -36.20 -14.35 63.10
C ARG A 473 -35.83 -15.83 63.13
N GLU A 474 -35.11 -16.30 64.14
CA GLU A 474 -34.78 -17.71 64.33
C GLU A 474 -35.97 -18.54 64.80
N ASN A 475 -36.88 -17.96 65.59
CA ASN A 475 -38.02 -18.67 66.17
C ASN A 475 -39.25 -18.81 65.23
N LYS A 476 -39.19 -18.29 64.00
CA LYS A 476 -40.25 -18.46 62.98
C LYS A 476 -39.76 -19.32 61.82
N GLY A 477 -40.57 -20.31 61.44
CA GLY A 477 -40.34 -21.16 60.25
C GLY A 477 -40.27 -20.34 58.95
N VAL A 478 -39.87 -21.00 57.85
CA VAL A 478 -39.57 -20.39 56.53
C VAL A 478 -40.60 -19.34 56.07
N PHE A 479 -41.89 -19.56 56.34
CA PHE A 479 -42.98 -18.65 55.99
C PHE A 479 -42.96 -17.32 56.77
N GLY A 480 -42.55 -17.34 58.04
CA GLY A 480 -42.39 -16.13 58.86
C GLY A 480 -41.16 -15.31 58.48
N LYS A 481 -40.11 -15.97 57.96
CA LYS A 481 -38.91 -15.29 57.41
C LYS A 481 -39.22 -14.55 56.10
N LEU A 482 -40.08 -15.11 55.25
CA LEU A 482 -40.54 -14.49 54.00
C LEU A 482 -41.41 -13.25 54.24
N MET A 483 -42.34 -13.31 55.20
CA MET A 483 -43.22 -12.18 55.54
C MET A 483 -42.48 -10.98 56.14
N ILE A 484 -41.41 -11.21 56.91
CA ILE A 484 -40.55 -10.13 57.46
C ILE A 484 -39.71 -9.49 56.36
N TRP A 485 -39.24 -10.26 55.38
CA TRP A 485 -38.52 -9.74 54.22
C TRP A 485 -39.44 -8.85 53.35
N LEU A 486 -40.67 -9.29 53.09
CA LEU A 486 -41.68 -8.51 52.36
C LEU A 486 -42.08 -7.22 53.08
N THR A 487 -42.26 -7.25 54.40
CA THR A 487 -42.60 -6.03 55.17
C THR A 487 -41.45 -5.03 55.27
N LYS A 488 -40.19 -5.50 55.25
CA LYS A 488 -39.02 -4.61 55.21
C LYS A 488 -38.85 -3.94 53.84
N ALA A 489 -39.13 -4.65 52.75
CA ALA A 489 -39.10 -4.09 51.40
C ALA A 489 -40.21 -3.05 51.17
N VAL A 490 -41.42 -3.29 51.70
CA VAL A 490 -42.55 -2.35 51.59
C VAL A 490 -42.37 -1.08 52.44
N GLY A 491 -41.67 -1.17 53.59
CA GLY A 491 -41.40 -0.01 54.44
C GLY A 491 -40.27 0.91 53.95
N GLU A 492 -39.39 0.43 53.05
CA GLU A 492 -38.34 1.25 52.42
C GLU A 492 -38.86 2.03 51.20
N GLU A 493 -39.94 1.59 50.54
CA GLU A 493 -40.58 2.35 49.44
C GLU A 493 -41.43 3.54 49.91
N GLU A 494 -41.86 3.61 51.18
CA GLU A 494 -42.61 4.78 51.71
C GLU A 494 -41.70 5.92 52.24
N LYS A 495 -40.37 5.82 52.08
CA LYS A 495 -39.41 6.85 52.51
C LYS A 495 -38.35 7.23 51.47
N GLU A 496 -38.62 6.98 50.20
CA GLU A 496 -38.11 7.80 49.09
C GLU A 496 -39.25 8.69 48.56
#